data_AF-A0A7S1EN26-F1
#
_entry.id   AF-A0A7S1EN26-F1
#
_cell.length_a   1.000
_cell.length_b   1.000
_cell.length_c   1.000
_cell.angle_alpha   90.00
_cell.angle_beta   90.00
_cell.angle_gamma   90.00
#
_symmetry.space_group_name_H-M   'P 1'
#
loop_
_entity.id
_entity.type
_entity.pdbx_description
1 polymer ?
#
loop_
_entity_poly.entity_id
_entity_poly.type
_entity_poly.pdbx_seq_one_letter_code
_entity_poly.pdbx_strand_id
1 'polypeptide(L)'
;CVTVAFMGTHSVLLSFAFSILGSITVSSADLDPTNPQVSRCAGVAFLMATMWMLTPIPISATALLPLVVLPLAGVMDGRKVAAKYMNDTQFVFIGSFLLAVAIEEAYLHKRIALKFLQLLGVRPKWVLIGFCIITFFLSMCLSNTATSIMLMPLGQAVANKVTSSHGDPPQADGGEAWGDGDTPEGGGG
;
A
#
# COMPACT_ATOMS: atom_id res chain seq x y z
N CYS A 1 7.07 0.83 3.59
CA CYS A 1 7.66 -0.38 4.20
C CYS A 1 9.20 -0.36 4.21
N VAL A 2 9.86 -0.06 3.09
CA VAL A 2 11.35 -0.11 3.00
C VAL A 2 12.06 0.86 3.96
N THR A 3 11.51 2.07 4.19
CA THR A 3 12.15 3.07 5.07
C THR A 3 12.18 2.69 6.55
N VAL A 4 11.16 1.98 7.06
CA VAL A 4 11.07 1.58 8.48
C VAL A 4 11.83 0.29 8.76
N ALA A 5 11.92 -0.61 7.77
CA ALA A 5 12.73 -1.83 7.89
C ALA A 5 14.23 -1.55 8.05
N PHE A 6 14.70 -0.36 7.61
CA PHE A 6 16.09 0.08 7.70
C PHE A 6 16.37 1.01 8.89
N MET A 7 15.33 1.46 9.61
CA MET A 7 15.44 2.42 10.71
C MET A 7 15.26 1.70 12.04
N GLY A 8 16.28 1.78 12.90
CA GLY A 8 16.25 1.17 14.23
C GLY A 8 15.06 1.60 15.08
N THR A 9 14.74 0.80 16.10
CA THR A 9 13.65 1.05 17.07
C THR A 9 13.69 2.46 17.68
N HIS A 10 14.89 3.01 17.86
CA HIS A 10 15.10 4.40 18.33
C HIS A 10 14.60 5.45 17.32
N SER A 11 14.82 5.26 16.03
CA SER A 11 14.36 6.18 14.97
C SER A 11 12.84 6.19 14.85
N VAL A 12 12.19 5.05 15.10
CA VAL A 12 10.73 4.92 15.13
C VAL A 12 10.15 5.66 16.34
N LEU A 13 10.74 5.49 17.53
CA LEU A 13 10.32 6.21 18.73
C LEU A 13 10.48 7.73 18.59
N LEU A 14 11.57 8.19 17.99
CA LEU A 14 11.78 9.62 17.70
C LEU A 14 10.72 10.16 16.72
N SER A 15 10.32 9.37 15.73
CA SER A 15 9.25 9.73 14.79
C SER A 15 7.89 9.86 15.47
N PHE A 16 7.57 8.95 16.40
CA PHE A 16 6.36 9.06 17.23
C PHE A 16 6.41 10.28 18.14
N ALA A 17 7.54 10.50 18.82
CA ALA A 17 7.72 11.64 19.71
C ALA A 17 7.59 12.97 18.96
N PHE A 18 8.18 13.10 17.77
CA PHE A 18 8.06 14.28 16.92
C PHE A 18 6.61 14.52 16.48
N SER A 19 5.91 13.47 16.06
CA SER A 19 4.51 13.57 15.60
C SER A 19 3.56 13.96 16.75
N ILE A 20 3.74 13.38 17.93
CA ILE A 20 2.94 13.71 19.13
C ILE A 20 3.27 15.13 19.62
N LEU A 21 4.55 15.50 19.68
CA LEU A 21 4.97 16.85 20.08
C LEU A 21 4.44 17.90 19.11
N GLY A 22 4.52 17.66 17.79
CA GLY A 22 3.96 18.53 16.75
C GLY A 22 2.44 18.65 16.84
N SER A 23 1.74 17.58 17.19
CA SER A 23 0.28 17.61 17.41
C SER A 23 -0.10 18.45 18.64
N ILE A 24 0.67 18.35 19.73
CA ILE A 24 0.46 19.11 20.96
C ILE A 24 0.75 20.61 20.74
N THR A 25 1.82 20.95 20.02
CA THR A 25 2.14 22.34 19.70
C THR A 25 1.09 22.98 18.80
N VAL A 26 0.59 22.26 17.79
CA VAL A 26 -0.49 22.75 16.91
C VAL A 26 -1.81 22.89 17.67
N SER A 27 -2.14 21.95 18.57
CA SER A 27 -3.36 22.03 19.40
C SER A 27 -3.33 23.15 20.44
N SER A 28 -2.14 23.66 20.76
CA SER A 28 -1.91 24.77 21.69
C SER A 28 -1.80 26.12 20.97
N ALA A 29 -1.71 26.11 19.62
CA ALA A 29 -1.75 27.32 18.84
C ALA A 29 -3.20 27.81 18.76
N ASP A 30 -3.46 29.05 19.18
CA ASP A 30 -4.75 29.72 18.99
C ASP A 30 -4.95 30.05 17.50
N LEU A 31 -5.30 29.03 16.72
CA LEU A 31 -5.61 29.14 15.29
C LEU A 31 -6.90 29.95 15.04
N ASP A 32 -7.83 29.94 16.00
CA ASP A 32 -9.05 30.75 15.99
C ASP A 32 -9.53 30.98 17.44
N PRO A 33 -9.60 32.24 17.92
CA PRO A 33 -10.06 32.55 19.29
C PRO A 33 -11.56 32.29 19.50
N THR A 34 -12.35 32.08 18.43
CA THR A 34 -13.80 31.85 18.56
C THR A 34 -14.18 30.38 18.73
N ASN A 35 -13.32 29.42 18.36
CA ASN A 35 -13.62 27.99 18.47
C ASN A 35 -12.38 27.14 18.83
N PRO A 36 -12.23 26.70 20.10
CA PRO A 36 -11.10 25.86 20.51
C PRO A 36 -11.11 24.46 19.89
N GLN A 37 -12.21 24.04 19.25
CA GLN A 37 -12.31 22.76 18.55
C GLN A 37 -11.49 22.74 17.25
N VAL A 38 -11.31 23.89 16.59
CA VAL A 38 -10.58 23.99 15.31
C VAL A 38 -9.10 23.68 15.49
N SER A 39 -8.49 24.23 16.54
CA SER A 39 -7.08 23.98 16.87
C SER A 39 -6.82 22.50 17.19
N ARG A 40 -7.74 21.86 17.93
CA ARG A 40 -7.66 20.42 18.23
C ARG A 40 -7.84 19.55 16.97
N CYS A 41 -8.77 19.89 16.09
CA CYS A 41 -8.90 19.23 14.78
C CYS A 41 -7.61 19.34 13.96
N ALA A 42 -7.01 20.52 13.91
CA ALA A 42 -5.77 20.77 13.18
C ALA A 42 -4.60 19.96 13.75
N GLY A 43 -4.50 19.87 15.08
CA GLY A 43 -3.49 19.04 15.75
C GLY A 43 -3.63 17.55 15.43
N VAL A 44 -4.86 17.03 15.37
CA VAL A 44 -5.12 15.63 14.96
C VAL A 44 -4.82 15.43 13.47
N ALA A 45 -5.19 16.38 12.61
CA ALA A 45 -4.88 16.31 11.18
C ALA A 45 -3.36 16.31 10.92
N PHE A 46 -2.61 17.13 11.65
CA PHE A 46 -1.15 17.17 11.58
C PHE A 46 -0.54 15.83 12.03
N LEU A 47 -1.00 15.29 13.18
CA LEU A 47 -0.58 13.98 13.68
C LEU A 47 -0.79 12.89 12.62
N MET A 48 -1.95 12.89 11.96
CA MET A 48 -2.28 11.92 10.92
C MET A 48 -1.42 12.08 9.66
N ALA A 49 -1.18 13.31 9.22
CA ALA A 49 -0.32 13.59 8.08
C ALA A 49 1.11 13.10 8.32
N THR A 50 1.68 13.41 9.49
CA THR A 50 3.03 12.97 9.87
C THR A 50 3.09 11.45 10.01
N MET A 51 2.08 10.82 10.63
CA MET A 51 2.01 9.35 10.74
C MET A 51 1.89 8.65 9.38
N TRP A 52 1.16 9.21 8.42
CA TRP A 52 1.09 8.64 7.06
C TRP A 52 2.40 8.81 6.30
N MET A 53 3.03 9.97 6.38
CA MET A 53 4.30 10.24 5.69
C MET A 53 5.46 9.39 6.24
N LEU A 54 5.55 9.21 7.55
CA LEU A 54 6.64 8.45 8.18
C LEU A 54 6.33 6.94 8.21
N THR A 55 5.07 6.56 7.98
CA THR A 55 4.57 5.17 7.92
C THR A 55 5.16 4.21 8.97
N PRO A 56 5.30 4.61 10.26
CA PRO A 56 5.93 3.75 11.27
C PRO A 56 5.10 2.50 11.59
N ILE A 57 3.80 2.56 11.32
CA ILE A 57 2.81 1.48 11.48
C ILE A 57 2.15 1.24 10.11
N PRO A 58 1.72 0.01 9.77
CA PRO A 58 0.92 -0.24 8.57
C PRO A 58 -0.26 0.74 8.43
N ILE A 59 -0.51 1.19 7.19
CA ILE A 59 -1.51 2.22 6.85
C ILE A 59 -2.88 1.88 7.46
N SER A 60 -3.28 0.60 7.50
CA SER A 60 -4.55 0.15 8.07
C SER A 60 -4.68 0.44 9.57
N ALA A 61 -3.61 0.22 10.35
CA ALA A 61 -3.65 0.49 11.78
C ALA A 61 -3.55 2.00 12.09
N THR A 62 -2.77 2.74 11.30
CA THR A 62 -2.74 4.21 11.39
C THR A 62 -4.10 4.81 11.04
N ALA A 63 -4.81 4.25 10.05
CA ALA A 63 -6.14 4.70 9.66
C ALA A 63 -7.20 4.50 10.75
N LEU A 64 -6.99 3.63 11.75
CA LEU A 64 -7.92 3.48 12.89
C LEU A 64 -7.66 4.47 14.03
N LEU A 65 -6.48 5.11 14.04
CA LEU A 65 -6.04 5.99 15.11
C LEU A 65 -6.96 7.21 15.34
N PRO A 66 -7.50 7.90 14.31
CA PRO A 66 -8.46 8.99 14.50
C PRO A 66 -9.72 8.60 15.27
N LEU A 67 -10.14 7.33 15.18
CA LEU A 67 -11.34 6.83 15.85
C LEU A 67 -11.22 6.90 17.37
N VAL A 68 -9.99 6.84 17.90
CA VAL A 68 -9.68 6.97 19.32
C VAL A 68 -9.22 8.39 19.66
N VAL A 69 -8.38 9.00 18.83
CA VAL A 69 -7.79 10.31 19.11
C VAL A 69 -8.79 11.46 19.01
N LEU A 70 -9.75 11.44 18.06
CA LEU A 70 -10.77 12.49 17.93
C LEU A 70 -11.72 12.59 19.14
N PRO A 71 -12.26 11.48 19.69
CA PRO A 71 -13.08 11.56 20.90
C PRO A 71 -12.26 11.91 22.14
N LEU A 72 -11.01 11.44 22.25
CA LEU A 72 -10.11 11.82 23.36
C LEU A 72 -9.76 13.32 23.33
N ALA A 73 -9.61 13.91 22.14
CA ALA A 73 -9.41 15.35 21.98
C ALA A 73 -10.69 16.18 22.26
N GLY A 74 -11.83 15.53 22.49
CA GLY A 74 -13.10 16.19 22.76
C GLY A 74 -13.67 16.97 21.56
N VAL A 75 -13.25 16.62 20.35
CA VAL A 75 -13.69 17.26 19.10
C VAL A 75 -15.06 16.76 18.67
N MET A 76 -15.25 15.42 18.67
CA MET A 76 -16.46 14.78 18.18
C MET A 76 -16.74 13.50 18.96
N ASP A 77 -18.02 13.19 19.17
CA ASP A 77 -18.46 11.95 19.82
C ASP A 77 -18.02 10.71 19.02
N GLY A 78 -17.51 9.70 19.73
CA GLY A 78 -16.95 8.48 19.13
C GLY A 78 -17.96 7.73 18.25
N ARG A 79 -19.26 7.79 18.59
CA ARG A 79 -20.32 7.19 17.77
C ARG A 79 -20.46 7.87 16.41
N LYS A 80 -20.32 9.20 16.36
CA LYS A 80 -20.38 9.96 15.10
C LYS A 80 -19.15 9.71 14.24
N VAL A 81 -17.98 9.61 14.85
CA VAL A 81 -16.74 9.26 14.15
C VAL A 81 -16.82 7.84 13.58
N ALA A 82 -17.25 6.85 14.37
CA ALA A 82 -17.43 5.48 13.91
C ALA A 82 -18.44 5.36 12.76
N ALA A 83 -19.54 6.12 12.80
CA ALA A 83 -20.50 6.16 11.70
C ALA A 83 -19.90 6.71 10.39
N LYS A 84 -18.93 7.63 10.46
CA LYS A 84 -18.22 8.14 9.27
C LYS A 84 -17.23 7.13 8.69
N TYR A 85 -16.75 6.19 9.50
CA TYR A 85 -15.84 5.12 9.07
C TYR A 85 -16.52 3.98 8.30
N MET A 86 -17.85 3.88 8.38
CA MET A 86 -18.64 2.84 7.72
C MET A 86 -19.62 3.50 6.74
N ASN A 87 -19.08 4.04 5.66
CA ASN A 87 -19.85 4.67 4.60
C ASN A 87 -20.22 3.66 3.50
N ASP A 88 -21.35 3.88 2.83
CA ASP A 88 -21.86 3.01 1.76
C ASP A 88 -20.80 2.74 0.67
N THR A 89 -19.98 3.74 0.35
CA THR A 89 -18.89 3.61 -0.62
C THR A 89 -17.88 2.52 -0.24
N GLN A 90 -17.55 2.36 1.05
CA GLN A 90 -16.63 1.30 1.50
C GLN A 90 -17.26 -0.09 1.35
N PHE A 91 -18.57 -0.21 1.60
CA PHE A 91 -19.30 -1.46 1.37
C PHE A 91 -19.33 -1.85 -0.10
N VAL A 92 -19.46 -0.88 -1.01
CA VAL A 92 -19.36 -1.14 -2.46
C VAL A 92 -17.97 -1.65 -2.84
N PHE A 93 -16.90 -1.06 -2.29
CA PHE A 93 -15.54 -1.56 -2.52
C PHE A 93 -15.35 -3.00 -2.00
N ILE A 94 -15.77 -3.29 -0.77
CA ILE A 94 -15.70 -4.66 -0.22
C ILE A 94 -16.53 -5.63 -1.07
N GLY A 95 -17.74 -5.22 -1.48
CA GLY A 95 -18.61 -6.00 -2.35
C GLY A 95 -17.98 -6.28 -3.72
N SER A 96 -17.23 -5.32 -4.29
CA SER A 96 -16.54 -5.51 -5.57
C SER A 96 -15.40 -6.52 -5.48
N PHE A 97 -14.63 -6.52 -4.39
CA PHE A 97 -13.58 -7.53 -4.15
C PHE A 97 -14.18 -8.91 -3.92
N LEU A 98 -15.25 -9.00 -3.13
CA LEU A 98 -15.93 -10.25 -2.87
C LEU A 98 -16.56 -10.84 -4.15
N LEU A 99 -17.14 -10.00 -5.00
CA LEU A 99 -17.66 -10.39 -6.30
C LEU A 99 -16.56 -10.87 -7.24
N ALA A 100 -15.41 -10.18 -7.27
CA ALA A 100 -14.26 -10.58 -8.08
C ALA A 100 -13.76 -12.00 -7.70
N VAL A 101 -13.61 -12.27 -6.40
CA VAL A 101 -13.21 -13.60 -5.89
C VAL A 101 -14.29 -14.65 -6.17
N ALA A 102 -15.57 -14.32 -6.01
CA ALA A 102 -16.66 -15.24 -6.32
C ALA A 102 -16.69 -15.64 -7.82
N ILE A 103 -16.35 -14.71 -8.72
CA ILE A 103 -16.24 -14.97 -10.16
C ILE A 103 -15.01 -15.84 -10.48
N GLU A 104 -13.91 -15.65 -9.74
CA GLU A 104 -12.69 -16.45 -9.86
C GLU A 104 -12.95 -17.92 -9.49
N GLU A 105 -13.55 -18.15 -8.32
CA GLU A 105 -13.92 -19.48 -7.79
C GLU A 105 -14.98 -20.20 -8.64
N ALA A 106 -15.87 -19.46 -9.31
CA ALA A 106 -16.87 -20.05 -10.21
C ALA A 106 -16.26 -20.67 -11.50
N TYR A 107 -14.92 -20.69 -11.64
CA TYR A 107 -14.18 -21.06 -12.85
C TYR A 107 -14.72 -20.38 -14.12
N LEU A 108 -15.36 -19.22 -13.94
CA LEU A 108 -16.02 -18.52 -15.03
C LEU A 108 -14.98 -18.07 -16.06
N HIS A 109 -13.79 -17.69 -15.57
CA HIS A 109 -12.60 -17.41 -16.38
C HIS A 109 -12.24 -18.58 -17.32
N LYS A 110 -12.31 -19.84 -16.86
CA LYS A 110 -12.03 -21.04 -17.68
C LYS A 110 -13.12 -21.31 -18.71
N ARG A 111 -14.41 -21.14 -18.34
CA ARG A 111 -15.55 -21.31 -19.27
C ARG A 111 -15.54 -20.24 -20.37
N ILE A 112 -15.27 -19.00 -20.00
CA ILE A 112 -15.15 -17.88 -20.95
C ILE A 112 -13.93 -18.08 -21.84
N ALA A 113 -12.78 -18.47 -21.29
CA ALA A 113 -11.57 -18.73 -22.07
C ALA A 113 -11.77 -19.86 -23.09
N LEU A 114 -12.41 -20.97 -22.71
CA LEU A 114 -12.74 -22.06 -23.63
C LEU A 114 -13.72 -21.64 -24.72
N LYS A 115 -14.76 -20.86 -24.39
CA LYS A 115 -15.71 -20.29 -25.35
C LYS A 115 -15.02 -19.32 -26.32
N PHE A 116 -14.15 -18.45 -25.82
CA PHE A 116 -13.35 -17.53 -26.64
C PHE A 116 -12.37 -18.26 -27.55
N LEU A 117 -11.72 -19.32 -27.08
CA LEU A 117 -10.79 -20.13 -27.86
C LEU A 117 -11.51 -20.88 -29.00
N GLN A 118 -12.74 -21.33 -28.76
CA GLN A 118 -13.60 -21.91 -29.80
C GLN A 118 -14.11 -20.86 -30.80
N LEU A 119 -14.36 -19.62 -30.36
CA LEU A 119 -14.90 -18.56 -31.22
C LEU A 119 -13.82 -17.88 -32.09
N LEU A 120 -12.62 -17.66 -31.56
CA LEU A 120 -11.55 -16.92 -32.23
C LEU A 120 -10.63 -17.80 -33.08
N GLY A 121 -10.66 -19.12 -32.87
CA GLY A 121 -9.74 -20.06 -33.49
C GLY A 121 -8.27 -19.83 -33.08
N VAL A 122 -7.37 -20.74 -33.46
CA VAL A 122 -5.96 -20.80 -33.01
C VAL A 122 -5.07 -19.70 -33.62
N ARG A 123 -5.62 -18.52 -33.97
CA ARG A 123 -4.85 -17.41 -34.54
C ARG A 123 -4.19 -16.59 -33.43
N PRO A 124 -2.85 -16.61 -33.29
CA PRO A 124 -2.15 -16.07 -32.12
C PRO A 124 -2.38 -14.57 -31.86
N LYS A 125 -2.66 -13.78 -32.90
CA LYS A 125 -2.94 -12.34 -32.80
C LYS A 125 -4.20 -12.02 -31.97
N TRP A 126 -5.24 -12.84 -32.08
CA TRP A 126 -6.52 -12.61 -31.40
C TRP A 126 -6.52 -13.09 -29.95
N VAL A 127 -5.76 -14.15 -29.66
CA VAL A 127 -5.54 -14.64 -28.30
C VAL A 127 -4.80 -13.59 -27.45
N LEU A 128 -3.80 -12.93 -28.04
CA LEU A 128 -3.05 -11.86 -27.36
C LEU A 128 -3.94 -10.66 -26.99
N ILE A 129 -4.82 -10.23 -27.90
CA ILE A 129 -5.76 -9.13 -27.66
C ILE A 129 -6.76 -9.50 -26.55
N GLY A 130 -7.31 -10.72 -26.56
CA GLY A 130 -8.21 -11.19 -25.51
C GLY A 130 -7.54 -11.21 -24.13
N PHE A 131 -6.28 -11.65 -24.08
CA PHE A 131 -5.50 -11.64 -22.84
C PHE A 131 -5.22 -10.23 -22.32
N CYS A 132 -4.88 -9.28 -23.21
CA CYS A 132 -4.70 -7.87 -22.83
C CYS A 132 -5.98 -7.23 -22.28
N ILE A 133 -7.14 -7.51 -22.88
CA ILE A 133 -8.43 -6.97 -22.41
C ILE A 133 -8.79 -7.52 -21.03
N ILE A 134 -8.62 -8.84 -20.82
CA ILE A 134 -8.87 -9.47 -19.52
C ILE A 134 -7.93 -8.87 -18.45
N THR A 135 -6.66 -8.70 -18.79
CA THR A 135 -5.65 -8.10 -17.90
C THR A 135 -5.95 -6.62 -17.60
N PHE A 136 -6.47 -5.88 -18.57
CA PHE A 136 -6.89 -4.49 -18.41
C PHE A 136 -8.09 -4.35 -17.45
N PHE A 137 -9.11 -5.19 -17.61
CA PHE A 137 -10.24 -5.22 -16.68
C PHE A 137 -9.82 -5.67 -15.27
N LEU A 138 -8.94 -6.67 -15.17
CA LEU A 138 -8.35 -7.07 -13.90
C LEU A 138 -7.54 -5.95 -13.24
N SER A 139 -6.79 -5.14 -14.01
CA SER A 139 -6.06 -3.98 -13.48
C SER A 139 -6.96 -2.83 -13.03
N MET A 140 -8.17 -2.73 -13.57
CA MET A 140 -9.14 -1.70 -13.16
C MET A 140 -9.90 -2.12 -11.89
N CYS A 141 -10.06 -3.42 -11.68
CA CYS A 141 -10.69 -3.99 -10.47
C CYS A 141 -9.70 -4.22 -9.33
N LEU A 142 -8.48 -4.63 -9.63
CA LEU A 142 -7.42 -4.83 -8.64
C LEU A 142 -6.69 -3.50 -8.44
N SER A 143 -7.04 -2.82 -7.35
CA SER A 143 -6.37 -1.62 -6.81
C SER A 143 -4.86 -1.60 -7.11
N ASN A 144 -4.33 -0.42 -7.46
CA ASN A 144 -2.95 -0.08 -7.84
C ASN A 144 -1.81 -0.90 -7.19
N THR A 145 -1.99 -1.42 -5.98
CA THR A 145 -1.05 -2.32 -5.29
C THR A 145 -0.88 -3.68 -6.00
N ALA A 146 -1.93 -4.26 -6.57
CA ALA A 146 -1.87 -5.54 -7.29
C ALA A 146 -1.08 -5.41 -8.60
N THR A 147 -1.26 -4.30 -9.32
CA THR A 147 -0.51 -4.00 -10.55
C THR A 147 0.98 -3.87 -10.28
N SER A 148 1.39 -3.23 -9.17
CA SER A 148 2.81 -3.17 -8.78
C SER A 148 3.40 -4.55 -8.47
N ILE A 149 2.66 -5.43 -7.78
CA ILE A 149 3.11 -6.80 -7.48
C ILE A 149 3.24 -7.63 -8.77
N MET A 150 2.32 -7.46 -9.73
CA MET A 150 2.39 -8.14 -11.03
C MET A 150 3.49 -7.59 -11.96
N LEU A 151 3.82 -6.29 -11.87
CA LEU A 151 4.87 -5.66 -12.68
C LEU A 151 6.29 -5.98 -12.18
N MET A 152 6.45 -6.32 -10.90
CA MET A 152 7.75 -6.65 -10.29
C MET A 152 8.49 -7.80 -11.00
N PRO A 153 7.89 -8.99 -11.22
CA PRO A 153 8.56 -10.06 -11.95
C PRO A 153 8.79 -9.73 -13.44
N LEU A 154 7.92 -8.92 -14.04
CA LEU A 154 8.09 -8.48 -15.43
C LEU A 154 9.31 -7.54 -15.59
N GLY A 155 9.54 -6.66 -14.61
CA GLY A 155 10.71 -5.79 -14.57
C GLY A 155 12.03 -6.58 -14.48
N GLN A 156 12.08 -7.63 -13.67
CA GLN A 156 13.24 -8.52 -13.59
C GLN A 156 13.50 -9.26 -14.90
N ALA A 157 12.44 -9.75 -15.56
CA ALA A 157 12.58 -10.43 -16.85
C ALA A 157 13.15 -9.53 -17.95
N VAL A 158 12.74 -8.25 -17.97
CA VAL A 158 13.26 -7.26 -18.92
C VAL A 158 14.71 -6.87 -18.58
N ALA A 159 15.04 -6.66 -17.31
CA ALA A 159 16.41 -6.38 -16.88
C ALA A 159 17.38 -7.47 -17.33
N ASN A 160 17.03 -8.75 -17.08
CA ASN A 160 17.86 -9.89 -17.49
C ASN A 160 18.05 -9.98 -19.01
N LYS A 161 17.02 -9.61 -19.78
CA LYS A 161 17.08 -9.58 -21.25
C LYS A 161 18.01 -8.47 -21.78
N VAL A 162 18.04 -7.31 -21.14
CA VAL A 162 18.91 -6.19 -21.53
C VAL A 162 20.37 -6.52 -21.22
N THR A 163 20.67 -7.10 -20.05
CA THR A 163 22.03 -7.53 -19.67
C THR A 163 22.55 -8.63 -20.61
N SER A 164 21.68 -9.56 -21.02
CA SER A 164 22.02 -10.60 -22.01
C SER A 164 22.36 -10.05 -23.40
N SER A 165 21.89 -8.82 -23.72
CA SER A 165 22.18 -8.15 -24.99
C SER A 165 23.44 -7.29 -24.93
N HIS A 166 24.05 -7.10 -23.75
CA HIS A 166 25.25 -6.28 -23.54
C HIS A 166 26.54 -7.08 -23.30
N GLY A 167 26.50 -8.42 -23.27
CA GLY A 167 27.72 -9.23 -23.22
C GLY A 167 28.48 -9.18 -21.89
N ASP A 168 27.83 -8.77 -20.79
CA ASP A 168 28.39 -8.93 -19.45
C ASP A 168 28.20 -10.40 -18.98
N PRO A 169 29.19 -10.97 -18.27
CA PRO A 169 29.18 -12.38 -17.88
C PRO A 169 28.02 -12.70 -16.92
N PRO A 170 27.59 -13.97 -16.86
CA PRO A 170 26.44 -14.38 -16.05
C PRO A 170 26.70 -14.07 -14.57
N GLN A 171 25.92 -13.15 -14.00
CA GLN A 171 25.83 -13.01 -12.54
C GLN A 171 25.19 -14.31 -12.03
N ALA A 172 25.99 -15.15 -11.37
CA ALA A 172 25.48 -16.33 -10.69
C ALA A 172 24.40 -15.88 -9.70
N ASP A 173 23.21 -16.48 -9.85
CA ASP A 173 22.09 -16.38 -8.92
C ASP A 173 22.54 -16.90 -7.55
N GLY A 174 23.14 -16.01 -6.77
CA GLY A 174 23.18 -16.14 -5.33
C GLY A 174 21.76 -15.93 -4.85
N GLY A 175 21.05 -17.02 -4.56
CA GLY A 175 19.89 -16.98 -3.70
C GLY A 175 20.32 -16.36 -2.38
N GLU A 176 20.13 -15.05 -2.24
CA GLU A 176 20.44 -14.31 -1.03
C GLU A 176 19.34 -14.58 -0.01
N ALA A 177 19.61 -15.65 0.75
CA ALA A 177 19.07 -15.92 2.06
C ALA A 177 19.15 -14.66 2.93
N TRP A 178 17.99 -14.28 3.45
CA TRP A 178 17.88 -13.37 4.57
C TRP A 178 18.48 -14.05 5.81
N GLY A 179 19.65 -13.61 6.30
CA GLY A 179 20.21 -14.13 7.55
C GLY A 179 21.65 -13.69 7.84
N ASP A 180 21.80 -13.00 8.98
CA ASP A 180 23.03 -12.63 9.70
C ASP A 180 23.94 -11.59 9.00
N GLY A 181 24.38 -10.51 9.63
CA GLY A 181 24.71 -10.30 11.04
C GLY A 181 26.15 -9.80 11.09
N ASP A 182 26.34 -8.60 11.64
CA ASP A 182 27.58 -8.09 12.24
C ASP A 182 28.66 -7.41 11.37
N THR A 183 28.54 -6.07 11.33
CA THR A 183 29.54 -5.01 11.71
C THR A 183 30.94 -4.87 11.06
N PRO A 184 31.51 -3.64 11.08
CA PRO A 184 32.64 -3.23 10.23
C PRO A 184 34.01 -3.15 10.97
N GLU A 185 35.03 -2.70 10.23
CA GLU A 185 36.43 -2.35 10.61
C GLU A 185 37.43 -3.52 10.58
N GLY A 186 38.67 -3.44 10.06
CA GLY A 186 39.50 -2.34 9.55
C GLY A 186 40.98 -2.77 9.67
N GLY A 187 41.83 -2.45 8.67
CA GLY A 187 43.32 -2.53 8.70
C GLY A 187 43.92 -3.95 8.70
N GLY A 188 44.92 -4.34 7.91
CA GLY A 188 46.06 -3.61 7.34
C GLY A 188 47.32 -3.91 8.18
N GLY A 189 48.29 -4.65 7.61
CA GLY A 189 49.67 -4.74 8.13
C GLY A 189 50.04 -6.04 8.81
#